data_AF-A0A328Y1U2-F1
#
_entry.id   AF-A0A328Y1U2-F1
#
_cell.length_a   1.000
_cell.length_b   1.000
_cell.length_c   1.000
_cell.angle_alpha   90.00
_cell.angle_beta   90.00
_cell.angle_gamma   90.00
#
_symmetry.space_group_name_H-M   'P 1'
#
loop_
_entity.id
_entity.type
_entity.pdbx_description
1 polymer ?
#
loop_
_entity_poly.entity_id
_entity_poly.type
_entity_poly.pdbx_seq_one_letter_code
_entity_poly.pdbx_strand_id
1 'polypeptide(L)'
;MNVVKPAAYLRHATKQYAVLNRLGVCLVLAGWAVAAQAEIYSWQDETGQWHFADHSPEGGGGEPRTPDELSDINSMRPPGASPYRPLPSARSSRSSGNVQRNASGSNPRCNRLEQRLESIQQQLRAGYEEPRGNRLRAARRELTAAYRRECRN
;
A
#
# COMPACT_ATOMS: atom_id res chain seq x y z
N MET A 1 -24.42 -21.28 -67.80
CA MET A 1 -23.63 -22.13 -66.86
C MET A 1 -23.23 -21.25 -65.67
N ASN A 2 -23.91 -21.39 -64.53
CA ASN A 2 -23.63 -20.59 -63.34
C ASN A 2 -22.68 -21.37 -62.43
N VAL A 3 -21.46 -20.85 -62.26
CA VAL A 3 -20.44 -21.44 -61.39
C VAL A 3 -20.73 -21.01 -59.95
N VAL A 4 -21.27 -21.94 -59.15
CA VAL A 4 -21.42 -21.76 -57.70
C VAL A 4 -20.04 -21.90 -57.05
N LYS A 5 -19.51 -20.81 -56.47
CA LYS A 5 -18.25 -20.84 -55.73
C LYS A 5 -18.48 -21.46 -54.33
N PRO A 6 -17.61 -22.38 -53.87
CA PRO A 6 -17.81 -23.09 -52.61
C PRO A 6 -17.62 -22.18 -51.38
N ALA A 7 -18.47 -22.37 -50.37
CA ALA A 7 -18.57 -21.63 -49.11
C ALA A 7 -17.31 -21.67 -48.21
N ALA A 8 -16.25 -22.38 -48.61
CA ALA A 8 -15.00 -22.50 -47.85
C ALA A 8 -14.17 -21.19 -47.84
N TYR A 9 -14.32 -20.34 -48.86
CA TYR A 9 -13.57 -19.08 -48.95
C TYR A 9 -14.05 -17.99 -47.96
N LEU A 10 -15.28 -18.09 -47.46
CA LEU A 10 -15.87 -17.07 -46.57
C LEU A 10 -15.50 -17.28 -45.09
N ARG A 11 -15.01 -18.47 -44.71
CA ARG A 11 -14.65 -18.78 -43.30
C ARG A 11 -13.25 -18.33 -42.90
N HIS A 12 -12.33 -18.14 -43.85
CA HIS A 12 -10.98 -17.65 -43.57
C HIS A 12 -10.93 -16.12 -43.44
N ALA A 13 -11.71 -15.41 -44.24
CA ALA A 13 -11.76 -13.95 -44.21
C ALA A 13 -12.24 -13.44 -42.84
N THR A 14 -13.30 -14.03 -42.28
CA THR A 14 -13.88 -13.60 -41.00
C THR A 14 -12.95 -13.75 -39.79
N LYS A 15 -12.09 -14.77 -39.78
CA LYS A 15 -11.09 -14.95 -38.70
C LYS A 15 -9.92 -13.97 -38.81
N GLN A 16 -9.51 -13.61 -40.03
CA GLN A 16 -8.42 -12.64 -40.25
C GLN A 16 -8.81 -11.23 -39.81
N TYR A 17 -10.05 -10.79 -40.07
CA TYR A 17 -10.54 -9.49 -39.60
C TYR A 17 -10.64 -9.40 -38.06
N ALA A 18 -11.00 -10.49 -37.38
CA ALA A 18 -11.09 -10.50 -35.92
C ALA A 18 -9.72 -10.39 -35.22
N VAL A 19 -8.66 -10.96 -35.81
CA VAL A 19 -7.29 -10.89 -35.27
C VAL A 19 -6.66 -9.51 -35.50
N LEU A 20 -6.87 -8.93 -36.68
CA LEU A 20 -6.43 -7.57 -37.00
C LEU A 20 -7.10 -6.52 -36.11
N ASN A 21 -8.37 -6.72 -35.76
CA ASN A 21 -9.11 -5.83 -34.86
C ASN A 21 -8.59 -5.89 -33.42
N ARG A 22 -8.18 -7.08 -32.93
CA ARG A 22 -7.58 -7.21 -31.59
C ARG A 22 -6.18 -6.60 -31.50
N LEU A 23 -5.35 -6.80 -32.52
CA LEU A 23 -4.02 -6.18 -32.61
C LEU A 23 -4.12 -4.65 -32.72
N GLY A 24 -5.06 -4.14 -33.51
CA GLY A 24 -5.33 -2.70 -33.61
C GLY A 24 -5.76 -2.09 -32.28
N VAL A 25 -6.71 -2.73 -31.58
CA VAL A 25 -7.14 -2.29 -30.24
C VAL A 25 -5.97 -2.32 -29.23
N CYS A 26 -5.16 -3.37 -29.23
CA CYS A 26 -3.98 -3.45 -28.36
C CYS A 26 -2.96 -2.34 -28.66
N LEU A 27 -2.73 -2.01 -29.94
CA LEU A 27 -1.82 -0.92 -30.33
C LEU A 27 -2.37 0.45 -29.93
N VAL A 28 -3.67 0.68 -30.06
CA VAL A 28 -4.31 1.93 -29.61
C VAL A 28 -4.21 2.07 -28.08
N LEU A 29 -4.47 1.00 -27.33
CA LEU A 29 -4.35 1.00 -25.87
C LEU A 29 -2.90 1.19 -25.40
N ALA A 30 -1.93 0.56 -26.07
CA ALA A 30 -0.51 0.73 -25.77
C ALA A 30 0.00 2.15 -26.10
N GLY A 31 -0.49 2.76 -27.18
CA GLY A 31 -0.16 4.13 -27.54
C GLY A 31 -0.67 5.17 -26.53
N TRP A 32 -1.85 4.95 -25.95
CA TRP A 32 -2.40 5.84 -24.91
C TRP A 32 -1.64 5.77 -23.58
N ALA A 33 -1.02 4.65 -23.26
CA ALA A 33 -0.24 4.51 -22.02
C ALA A 33 1.02 5.39 -22.00
N VAL A 34 1.57 5.76 -23.16
CA VAL A 34 2.80 6.58 -23.26
C VAL A 34 2.55 8.05 -22.90
N ALA A 35 1.32 8.54 -23.03
CA ALA A 35 0.97 9.93 -22.71
C ALA A 35 0.79 10.20 -21.21
N ALA A 36 0.78 9.16 -20.38
CA ALA A 36 0.66 9.28 -18.93
C ALA A 36 2.06 9.36 -18.28
N GLN A 37 2.78 10.45 -18.51
CA GLN A 37 3.96 10.77 -17.72
C GLN A 37 3.55 11.62 -16.52
N ALA A 38 3.92 11.19 -15.32
CA ALA A 38 3.68 11.96 -14.10
C ALA A 38 4.82 12.98 -13.95
N GLU A 39 4.51 14.25 -14.18
CA GLU A 39 5.42 15.36 -13.91
C GLU A 39 5.36 15.72 -12.42
N ILE A 40 6.53 15.85 -11.78
CA ILE A 40 6.64 16.29 -10.39
C ILE A 40 7.14 17.73 -10.38
N TYR A 41 6.40 18.64 -9.78
CA TYR A 41 6.80 20.05 -9.65
C TYR A 41 7.65 20.23 -8.40
N SER A 42 8.75 20.97 -8.52
CA SER A 42 9.62 21.31 -7.40
C SER A 42 9.83 22.83 -7.29
N TRP A 43 9.85 23.35 -6.07
CA TRP A 43 10.18 24.75 -5.79
C TRP A 43 10.75 24.89 -4.39
N GLN A 44 11.42 26.02 -4.16
CA GLN A 44 11.91 26.39 -2.84
C GLN A 44 11.06 27.56 -2.32
N ASP A 45 10.61 27.47 -1.08
CA ASP A 45 9.86 28.57 -0.45
C ASP A 45 10.77 29.67 0.11
N GLU A 46 10.16 30.73 0.65
CA GLU A 46 10.85 31.88 1.25
C GLU A 46 11.75 31.51 2.42
N THR A 47 11.51 30.36 3.06
CA THR A 47 12.32 29.84 4.18
C THR A 47 13.48 28.97 3.73
N GLY A 48 13.60 28.72 2.41
CA GLY A 48 14.61 27.84 1.84
C GLY A 48 14.21 26.36 1.87
N GLN A 49 12.97 26.02 2.22
CA GLN A 49 12.50 24.65 2.24
C GLN A 49 12.07 24.20 0.83
N TRP A 50 12.55 23.02 0.43
CA TRP A 50 12.15 22.38 -0.82
C TRP A 50 10.79 21.71 -0.69
N HIS A 51 9.92 21.94 -1.68
CA HIS A 51 8.60 21.35 -1.83
C HIS A 51 8.52 20.56 -3.13
N PHE A 52 7.73 19.49 -3.11
CA PHE A 52 7.45 18.63 -4.26
C PHE A 52 5.94 18.34 -4.32
N ALA A 53 5.32 18.49 -5.48
CA ALA A 53 3.90 18.22 -5.67
C ALA A 53 3.57 17.77 -7.10
N ASP A 54 2.43 17.12 -7.28
CA ASP A 54 1.93 16.70 -8.60
C ASP A 54 1.35 17.88 -9.43
N HIS A 55 1.29 19.08 -8.83
CA HIS A 55 0.80 20.30 -9.47
C HIS A 55 1.72 21.47 -9.14
N SER A 56 1.80 22.44 -10.07
CA SER A 56 2.52 23.70 -9.85
C SER A 56 1.92 24.48 -8.67
N PRO A 57 2.75 25.18 -7.87
CA PRO A 57 2.27 26.04 -6.80
C PRO A 57 1.35 27.17 -7.30
N GLU A 58 0.44 27.62 -6.44
CA GLU A 58 -0.39 28.80 -6.70
C GLU A 58 0.50 30.04 -6.88
N GLY A 59 0.38 30.72 -8.03
CA GLY A 59 1.27 31.82 -8.41
C GLY A 59 2.40 31.43 -9.37
N GLY A 60 2.54 30.14 -9.70
CA GLY A 60 3.55 29.65 -10.62
C GLY A 60 4.95 29.59 -10.00
N GLY A 61 5.94 29.17 -10.80
CA GLY A 61 7.34 29.07 -10.35
C GLY A 61 7.78 27.68 -9.89
N GLY A 62 6.91 26.67 -9.95
CA GLY A 62 7.34 25.27 -9.84
C GLY A 62 8.02 24.81 -11.12
N GLU A 63 9.22 24.26 -10.99
CA GLU A 63 9.94 23.65 -12.11
C GLU A 63 9.50 22.18 -12.26
N PRO A 64 9.03 21.75 -13.45
CA PRO A 64 8.68 20.36 -13.68
C PRO A 64 9.95 19.50 -13.71
N ARG A 65 9.90 18.36 -13.04
CA ARG A 65 10.97 17.37 -12.93
C ARG A 65 10.41 15.99 -13.22
N THR A 66 11.21 15.17 -13.88
CA THR A 66 10.91 13.73 -13.99
C THR A 66 11.41 12.99 -12.75
N PRO A 67 10.80 11.85 -12.36
CA PRO A 67 11.26 11.07 -11.21
C PRO A 67 12.75 10.69 -11.27
N ASP A 68 13.27 10.47 -12.48
CA ASP A 68 14.68 10.09 -12.72
C ASP A 68 15.66 11.25 -12.47
N GLU A 69 15.20 12.50 -12.55
CA GLU A 69 16.02 13.70 -12.28
C GLU A 69 16.09 14.06 -10.80
N LEU A 70 15.21 13.48 -9.98
CA LEU A 70 15.17 13.75 -8.55
C LEU A 70 16.25 12.94 -7.84
N SER A 71 17.11 13.65 -7.10
CA SER A 71 18.07 13.03 -6.18
C SER A 71 17.31 12.17 -5.16
N ASP A 72 17.86 11.03 -4.76
CA ASP A 72 17.27 10.23 -3.69
C ASP A 72 17.37 10.97 -2.35
N ILE A 73 16.32 11.74 -2.03
CA ILE A 73 16.26 12.64 -0.87
C ILE A 73 16.26 11.84 0.44
N ASN A 74 15.90 10.55 0.38
CA ASN A 74 15.80 9.66 1.54
C ASN A 74 16.86 8.56 1.52
N SER A 75 18.04 8.83 0.96
CA SER A 75 19.15 7.90 1.05
C SER A 75 19.74 7.89 2.48
N MET A 76 19.46 6.84 3.25
CA MET A 76 20.22 6.54 4.46
C MET A 76 21.24 5.45 4.14
N ARG A 77 22.47 5.60 4.67
CA ARG A 77 23.44 4.52 4.62
C ARG A 77 22.82 3.30 5.33
N PRO A 78 22.75 2.12 4.68
CA PRO A 78 22.26 0.94 5.37
C PRO A 78 23.11 0.72 6.63
N PRO A 79 22.50 0.34 7.76
CA PRO A 79 23.28 -0.01 8.94
C PRO A 79 24.31 -1.08 8.53
N GLY A 80 25.53 -0.95 9.04
CA GLY A 80 26.59 -1.92 8.78
C GLY A 80 26.17 -3.34 9.20
N ALA A 81 27.01 -4.33 8.89
CA ALA A 81 26.76 -5.72 9.28
C ALA A 81 26.32 -5.80 10.75
N SER A 82 25.11 -6.31 10.97
CA SER A 82 24.53 -6.38 12.30
C SER A 82 25.44 -7.22 13.19
N PRO A 83 25.86 -6.73 14.38
CA PRO A 83 26.58 -7.55 15.35
C PRO A 83 25.66 -8.63 15.97
N TYR A 84 24.42 -8.75 15.50
CA TYR A 84 23.46 -9.73 15.97
C TYR A 84 24.01 -11.14 15.84
N ARG A 85 24.39 -11.70 16.98
CA ARG A 85 24.50 -13.14 17.15
C ARG A 85 23.12 -13.65 17.56
N PRO A 86 22.54 -14.62 16.82
CA PRO A 86 21.35 -15.31 17.28
C PRO A 86 21.61 -15.83 18.70
N LEU A 87 20.77 -15.43 19.64
CA LEU A 87 20.75 -16.06 20.96
C LEU A 87 20.52 -17.56 20.73
N PRO A 88 21.21 -18.44 21.48
CA PRO A 88 20.89 -19.86 21.47
C PRO A 88 19.39 -20.01 21.65
N SER A 89 18.74 -20.73 20.73
CA SER A 89 17.30 -20.98 20.80
C SER A 89 17.00 -21.47 22.21
N ALA A 90 16.32 -20.63 23.00
CA ALA A 90 15.84 -21.03 24.30
C ALA A 90 14.90 -22.20 24.01
N ARG A 91 15.35 -23.42 24.34
CA ARG A 91 14.50 -24.62 24.36
C ARG A 91 13.19 -24.18 24.96
N SER A 92 12.11 -24.43 24.24
CA SER A 92 10.80 -23.85 24.50
C SER A 92 10.38 -24.07 25.96
N SER A 93 10.72 -23.13 26.84
CA SER A 93 9.89 -22.89 27.98
C SER A 93 8.69 -22.18 27.37
N ARG A 94 7.57 -22.88 27.32
CA ARG A 94 6.24 -22.27 27.14
C ARG A 94 6.01 -21.36 28.35
N SER A 95 6.78 -20.29 28.45
CA SER A 95 6.44 -19.16 29.27
C SER A 95 5.64 -18.26 28.36
N SER A 96 4.34 -18.57 28.28
CA SER A 96 3.33 -17.57 27.97
C SER A 96 3.74 -16.30 28.70
N GLY A 97 4.15 -15.29 27.93
CA GLY A 97 4.56 -14.00 28.46
C GLY A 97 3.45 -13.44 29.33
N ASN A 98 3.51 -13.77 30.60
CA ASN A 98 2.74 -13.13 31.64
C ASN A 98 3.46 -11.80 31.81
N VAL A 99 3.16 -10.87 30.87
CA VAL A 99 3.29 -9.44 31.13
C VAL A 99 2.67 -9.29 32.50
N GLN A 100 3.50 -8.96 33.48
CA GLN A 100 3.14 -8.79 34.88
C GLN A 100 1.88 -7.94 34.92
N ARG A 101 0.72 -8.61 34.96
CA ARG A 101 -0.57 -7.96 35.12
C ARG A 101 -0.49 -7.51 36.54
N ASN A 102 -0.28 -6.21 36.73
CA ASN A 102 -0.59 -5.59 38.00
C ASN A 102 -2.04 -5.97 38.29
N ALA A 103 -2.20 -7.01 39.11
CA ALA A 103 -3.47 -7.51 39.58
C ALA A 103 -3.99 -6.55 40.66
N SER A 104 -3.92 -5.25 40.37
CA SER A 104 -4.61 -4.20 41.09
C SER A 104 -6.08 -4.34 40.69
N GLY A 105 -6.84 -5.12 41.47
CA GLY A 105 -8.30 -5.18 41.45
C GLY A 105 -8.93 -5.21 40.06
N SER A 106 -8.98 -6.38 39.43
CA SER A 106 -9.53 -6.63 38.09
C SER A 106 -10.86 -5.90 37.84
N ASN A 107 -10.81 -4.69 37.30
CA ASN A 107 -11.98 -4.01 36.80
C ASN A 107 -12.46 -4.78 35.55
N PRO A 108 -13.64 -5.43 35.58
CA PRO A 108 -14.12 -6.25 34.46
C PRO A 108 -14.32 -5.43 33.17
N ARG A 109 -14.40 -4.10 33.28
CA ARG A 109 -14.41 -3.20 32.12
C ARG A 109 -13.04 -3.14 31.44
N CYS A 110 -11.96 -3.07 32.21
CA CYS A 110 -10.59 -3.01 31.70
C CYS A 110 -10.19 -4.30 30.99
N ASN A 111 -10.53 -5.46 31.58
CA ASN A 111 -10.28 -6.75 30.94
C ASN A 111 -11.01 -6.88 29.60
N ARG A 112 -12.25 -6.39 29.51
CA ARG A 112 -13.02 -6.41 28.25
C ARG A 112 -12.39 -5.54 27.18
N LEU A 113 -11.87 -4.36 27.55
CA LEU A 113 -11.17 -3.48 26.62
C LEU A 113 -9.86 -4.12 26.13
N GLU A 114 -9.08 -4.74 27.02
CA GLU A 114 -7.86 -5.47 26.66
C GLU A 114 -8.15 -6.62 25.68
N GLN A 115 -9.16 -7.44 25.97
CA GLN A 115 -9.56 -8.56 25.10
C GLN A 115 -9.94 -8.08 23.70
N ARG A 116 -10.68 -6.96 23.61
CA ARG A 116 -11.05 -6.36 22.32
C ARG A 116 -9.83 -5.82 21.58
N LEU A 117 -8.90 -5.18 22.28
CA LEU A 117 -7.64 -4.71 21.70
C LEU A 117 -6.82 -5.85 21.12
N GLU A 118 -6.69 -6.96 21.87
CA GLU A 118 -5.94 -8.14 21.39
C GLU A 118 -6.62 -8.78 20.18
N SER A 119 -7.95 -8.90 20.17
CA SER A 119 -8.69 -9.43 19.01
C SER A 119 -8.46 -8.59 17.75
N ILE A 120 -8.50 -7.25 17.85
CA ILE A 120 -8.20 -6.38 16.71
C ILE A 120 -6.74 -6.54 16.28
N GLN A 121 -5.82 -6.61 17.23
CA GLN A 121 -4.40 -6.76 16.94
C GLN A 121 -4.10 -8.10 16.24
N GLN A 122 -4.79 -9.18 16.60
CA GLN A 122 -4.71 -10.47 15.91
C GLN A 122 -5.23 -10.37 14.47
N GLN A 123 -6.39 -9.73 14.26
CA GLN A 123 -6.92 -9.51 12.91
C GLN A 123 -5.97 -8.67 12.06
N LEU A 124 -5.30 -7.67 12.65
CA LEU A 124 -4.29 -6.88 11.94
C LEU A 124 -3.06 -7.73 11.55
N ARG A 125 -2.63 -8.66 12.42
CA ARG A 125 -1.49 -9.56 12.15
C ARG A 125 -1.82 -10.66 11.15
N ALA A 126 -3.07 -11.09 11.07
CA ALA A 126 -3.53 -12.13 10.15
C ALA A 126 -3.54 -11.67 8.67
N GLY A 127 -3.38 -10.37 8.42
CA GLY A 127 -3.57 -9.77 7.10
C GLY A 127 -5.03 -9.44 6.82
N TYR A 128 -5.24 -8.48 5.93
CA TYR A 128 -6.56 -7.96 5.55
C TYR A 128 -6.45 -7.18 4.24
N GLU A 129 -7.57 -7.10 3.53
CA GLU A 129 -7.74 -6.19 2.39
C GLU A 129 -8.33 -4.86 2.85
N GLU A 130 -8.00 -3.77 2.16
CA GLU A 130 -8.69 -2.49 2.39
C GLU A 130 -10.12 -2.52 1.81
N PRO A 131 -11.10 -1.83 2.44
CA PRO A 131 -11.00 -0.82 3.50
C PRO A 131 -11.07 -1.38 4.93
N ARG A 132 -11.03 -2.71 5.10
CA ARG A 132 -11.17 -3.35 6.42
C ARG A 132 -10.02 -2.97 7.36
N GLY A 133 -8.82 -2.85 6.82
CA GLY A 133 -7.63 -2.42 7.54
C GLY A 133 -7.80 -1.07 8.22
N ASN A 134 -8.27 -0.09 7.46
CA ASN A 134 -8.55 1.25 7.97
C ASN A 134 -9.55 1.24 9.13
N ARG A 135 -10.61 0.43 9.03
CA ARG A 135 -11.59 0.26 10.13
C ARG A 135 -10.98 -0.37 11.37
N LEU A 136 -10.16 -1.42 11.21
CA LEU A 136 -9.47 -2.08 12.33
C LEU A 136 -8.50 -1.12 13.04
N ARG A 137 -7.72 -0.34 12.28
CA ARG A 137 -6.81 0.66 12.85
C ARG A 137 -7.57 1.76 13.59
N ALA A 138 -8.71 2.22 13.06
CA ALA A 138 -9.58 3.20 13.72
C ALA A 138 -10.14 2.64 15.04
N ALA A 139 -10.74 1.45 15.01
CA ALA A 139 -11.27 0.78 16.20
C ALA A 139 -10.19 0.54 17.27
N ARG A 140 -8.96 0.17 16.86
CA ARG A 140 -7.82 0.03 17.79
C ARG A 140 -7.51 1.36 18.49
N ARG A 141 -7.49 2.49 17.77
CA ARG A 141 -7.23 3.82 18.35
C ARG A 141 -8.28 4.19 19.38
N GLU A 142 -9.56 3.99 19.06
CA GLU A 142 -10.68 4.28 19.97
C GLU A 142 -10.61 3.45 21.25
N LEU A 143 -10.41 2.14 21.13
CA LEU A 143 -10.30 1.25 22.28
C LEU A 143 -9.05 1.53 23.12
N THR A 144 -7.93 1.89 22.49
CA THR A 144 -6.71 2.26 23.21
C THR A 144 -6.94 3.54 24.02
N ALA A 145 -7.61 4.52 23.43
CA ALA A 145 -7.96 5.76 24.11
C ALA A 145 -8.92 5.51 25.28
N ALA A 146 -9.95 4.68 25.09
CA ALA A 146 -10.87 4.29 26.17
C ALA A 146 -10.14 3.55 27.30
N TYR A 147 -9.29 2.58 26.96
CA TYR A 147 -8.50 1.85 27.94
C TYR A 147 -7.59 2.76 28.76
N ARG A 148 -6.89 3.71 28.11
CA ARG A 148 -6.05 4.68 28.84
C ARG A 148 -6.87 5.51 29.84
N ARG A 149 -8.01 6.06 29.40
CA ARG A 149 -8.87 6.89 30.26
C ARG A 149 -9.45 6.13 31.45
N GLU A 150 -9.79 4.86 31.26
CA GLU A 150 -10.59 4.10 32.22
C GLU A 150 -9.76 3.17 33.12
N CYS A 151 -8.56 2.79 32.68
CA CYS A 151 -7.80 1.68 33.27
C CYS A 151 -6.35 2.01 33.58
N ARG A 152 -5.82 3.12 33.05
CA ARG A 152 -4.42 3.51 33.23
C ARG A 152 -4.35 4.99 33.62
N ASN A 153 -5.02 5.33 34.73
CA ASN A 153 -4.73 6.52 35.53
C ASN A 153 -3.73 6.13 36.60
#